data_AF-A0A0R3PWV4-F1
#
_entry.id   AF-A0A0R3PWV4-F1
#
_cell.length_a   1.000
_cell.length_b   1.000
_cell.length_c   1.000
_cell.angle_alpha   90.00
_cell.angle_beta   90.00
_cell.angle_gamma   90.00
#
_symmetry.space_group_name_H-M   'P 1'
#
loop_
_entity.id
_entity.type
_entity.pdbx_description
1 polymer ?
#
loop_
_entity_poly.entity_id
_entity_poly.type
_entity_poly.pdbx_seq_one_letter_code
_entity_poly.pdbx_strand_id
1 'polypeptide(L)'
;FHYLWRESWCGLIGEFCRVIGLSSALTFFGSDAEKWEELLLRQCHRKCVQFAPSFPSHRGTPPAVPIVLSLPSKKVNGLIPYVVEWAECDGFNRELREWIFALLLIVEKPLLPDVCAALRGLANLCKTLRNSLDIERLAEFSVQLIHLLVFFSSFASHGLPTIFSSM
;
A
#
# COMPACT_ATOMS: atom_id res chain seq x y z
N PHE A 1 -5.18 4.30 20.23
CA PHE A 1 -6.02 3.86 19.08
C PHE A 1 -5.23 3.07 18.03
N HIS A 2 -4.08 3.51 17.54
CA HIS A 2 -3.30 2.79 16.52
C HIS A 2 -2.69 1.44 16.98
N TYR A 3 -2.29 1.31 18.25
CA TYR A 3 -1.79 0.04 18.83
C TYR A 3 -2.90 -1.01 18.99
N LEU A 4 -4.07 -0.60 19.48
CA LEU A 4 -5.24 -1.49 19.64
C LEU A 4 -5.76 -1.99 18.29
N TRP A 5 -5.74 -1.15 17.26
CA TRP A 5 -6.11 -1.55 15.90
C TRP A 5 -5.12 -2.56 15.32
N ARG A 6 -3.80 -2.33 15.46
CA ARG A 6 -2.76 -3.25 14.97
C ARG A 6 -2.77 -4.61 15.68
N GLU A 7 -2.88 -4.65 17.01
CA GLU A 7 -2.96 -5.92 17.77
C GLU A 7 -4.21 -6.72 17.40
N SER A 8 -5.36 -6.04 17.33
CA SER A 8 -6.63 -6.67 16.97
C SER A 8 -6.65 -7.11 15.49
N TRP A 9 -6.05 -6.33 14.58
CA TRP A 9 -5.90 -6.68 13.17
C TRP A 9 -4.87 -7.79 12.95
N CYS A 10 -3.70 -7.76 13.59
CA CYS A 10 -2.70 -8.83 13.49
C CYS A 10 -3.23 -10.16 14.05
N GLY A 11 -3.99 -10.12 15.15
CA GLY A 11 -4.70 -11.28 15.71
C GLY A 11 -5.76 -11.82 14.74
N LEU A 12 -6.61 -10.95 14.19
CA LEU A 12 -7.60 -11.31 13.16
C LEU A 12 -6.94 -11.86 11.88
N ILE A 13 -5.81 -11.29 11.46
CA ILE A 13 -5.03 -11.71 10.28
C ILE A 13 -4.40 -13.09 10.50
N GLY A 14 -3.80 -13.35 11.67
CA GLY A 14 -3.18 -14.64 11.99
C GLY A 14 -4.19 -15.77 12.12
N GLU A 15 -5.41 -15.46 12.57
CA GLU A 15 -6.55 -16.38 12.59
C GLU A 15 -7.10 -16.59 11.16
N PHE A 16 -7.29 -15.50 10.40
CA PHE A 16 -7.84 -15.53 9.04
C PHE A 16 -6.93 -16.29 8.07
N CYS A 17 -5.62 -16.04 8.06
CA CYS A 17 -4.66 -16.78 7.22
C CYS A 17 -4.61 -18.28 7.52
N ARG A 18 -4.83 -18.69 8.78
CA ARG A 18 -4.97 -20.10 9.16
C ARG A 18 -6.25 -20.71 8.61
N VAL A 19 -7.36 -19.98 8.64
CA VAL A 19 -8.68 -20.43 8.16
C VAL A 19 -8.72 -20.64 6.64
N ILE A 20 -8.01 -19.82 5.84
CA ILE A 20 -8.06 -19.91 4.36
C ILE A 20 -6.95 -20.76 3.73
N GLY A 21 -6.07 -21.41 4.53
CA GLY A 21 -5.09 -22.35 4.00
C GLY A 21 -4.07 -21.76 3.01
N LEU A 22 -3.75 -20.46 3.12
CA LEU A 22 -2.93 -19.70 2.16
C LEU A 22 -1.42 -19.95 2.25
N SER A 23 -0.98 -21.02 2.94
CA SER A 23 0.44 -21.38 3.06
C SER A 23 1.14 -21.61 1.71
N SER A 24 0.39 -21.74 0.61
CA SER A 24 0.90 -21.93 -0.75
C SER A 24 0.99 -20.66 -1.60
N ALA A 25 0.52 -19.50 -1.11
CA ALA A 25 0.64 -18.21 -1.82
C ALA A 25 2.01 -17.55 -1.65
N LEU A 26 2.87 -18.08 -0.79
CA LEU A 26 4.21 -17.56 -0.47
C LEU A 26 5.17 -17.43 -1.68
N THR A 27 4.84 -17.99 -2.85
CA THR A 27 5.64 -17.91 -4.08
C THR A 27 5.03 -17.00 -5.15
N PHE A 28 3.99 -16.23 -4.83
CA PHE A 28 3.26 -15.42 -5.81
C PHE A 28 4.08 -14.26 -6.39
N PHE A 29 4.84 -13.54 -5.55
CA PHE A 29 5.79 -12.52 -5.99
C PHE A 29 7.22 -13.09 -5.98
N GLY A 30 7.69 -13.54 -7.14
CA GLY A 30 9.08 -13.99 -7.34
C GLY A 30 10.11 -12.90 -7.01
N SER A 31 11.41 -13.26 -6.93
CA SER A 31 12.49 -12.32 -6.55
C SER A 31 12.63 -11.09 -7.47
N ASP A 32 12.14 -11.18 -8.71
CA ASP A 32 12.32 -10.14 -9.73
C ASP A 32 11.42 -8.93 -9.48
N ALA A 33 12.03 -7.82 -9.03
CA ALA A 33 11.36 -6.52 -8.93
C ALA A 33 10.88 -6.01 -10.31
N GLU A 34 11.59 -6.38 -11.38
CA GLU A 34 11.28 -5.99 -12.77
C GLU A 34 9.88 -6.44 -13.22
N LYS A 35 9.29 -7.45 -12.59
CA LYS A 35 7.96 -7.97 -12.96
C LYS A 35 6.83 -7.41 -12.09
N TRP A 36 7.14 -6.59 -11.08
CA TRP A 36 6.11 -6.11 -10.17
C TRP A 36 5.13 -5.17 -10.85
N GLU A 37 5.60 -4.25 -11.68
CA GLU A 37 4.71 -3.32 -12.39
C GLU A 37 3.74 -4.10 -13.29
N GLU A 38 4.25 -5.06 -14.06
CA GLU A 38 3.46 -5.92 -14.93
C GLU A 38 2.39 -6.68 -14.12
N LEU A 39 2.78 -7.31 -13.00
CA LEU A 39 1.87 -8.09 -12.17
C LEU A 39 0.82 -7.25 -11.43
N LEU A 40 1.18 -6.06 -10.96
CA LEU A 40 0.29 -5.20 -10.17
C LEU A 40 -0.64 -4.38 -11.06
N LEU A 41 -0.14 -3.89 -12.20
CA LEU A 41 -0.83 -2.86 -12.97
C LEU A 41 -1.31 -3.34 -14.34
N ARG A 42 -0.62 -4.31 -14.97
CA ARG A 42 -0.88 -4.66 -16.38
C ARG A 42 -1.62 -5.98 -16.55
N GLN A 43 -1.19 -7.02 -15.85
CA GLN A 43 -1.68 -8.39 -16.01
C GLN A 43 -1.99 -9.04 -14.67
N CYS A 44 -3.27 -9.38 -14.46
CA CYS A 44 -3.68 -10.16 -13.30
C CYS A 44 -3.08 -11.58 -13.36
N HIS A 45 -2.38 -11.96 -12.30
CA HIS A 45 -1.81 -13.29 -12.21
C HIS A 45 -2.91 -14.35 -12.18
N ARG A 46 -2.70 -15.50 -12.86
CA ARG A 46 -3.71 -16.57 -13.03
C ARG A 46 -4.37 -17.03 -11.72
N LYS A 47 -3.58 -17.14 -10.64
CA LYS A 47 -4.05 -17.51 -9.29
C LYS A 47 -4.94 -16.45 -8.60
N CYS A 48 -5.00 -15.23 -9.13
CA CYS A 48 -5.70 -14.09 -8.55
C CYS A 48 -6.88 -13.61 -9.39
N VAL A 49 -7.12 -14.23 -10.56
CA VAL A 49 -8.23 -13.87 -11.46
C VAL A 49 -9.58 -13.95 -10.76
N GLN A 50 -9.73 -14.86 -9.80
CA GLN A 50 -10.93 -15.02 -8.97
C GLN A 50 -11.29 -13.76 -8.16
N PHE A 51 -10.33 -12.87 -7.89
CA PHE A 51 -10.58 -11.62 -7.18
C PHE A 51 -10.99 -10.49 -8.12
N ALA A 52 -10.70 -10.57 -9.42
CA ALA A 52 -10.95 -9.50 -10.38
C ALA A 52 -12.40 -8.97 -10.39
N PRO A 53 -13.47 -9.79 -10.23
CA PRO A 53 -14.85 -9.28 -10.20
C PRO A 53 -15.11 -8.28 -9.07
N SER A 54 -14.39 -8.39 -7.95
CA SER A 54 -14.52 -7.47 -6.80
C SER A 54 -13.71 -6.18 -6.96
N PHE A 55 -12.85 -6.12 -7.98
CA PHE A 55 -11.93 -5.02 -8.24
C PHE A 55 -12.02 -4.56 -9.70
N PRO A 56 -13.17 -4.00 -10.13
CA PRO A 56 -13.41 -3.68 -11.54
C PRO A 56 -12.46 -2.62 -12.12
N SER A 57 -11.83 -1.82 -11.27
CA SER A 57 -10.82 -0.83 -11.69
C SER A 57 -9.44 -1.44 -11.92
N HIS A 58 -9.18 -2.69 -11.54
CA HIS A 58 -7.85 -3.28 -11.66
C HIS A 58 -7.68 -4.05 -12.97
N ARG A 59 -6.64 -3.71 -13.73
CA ARG A 59 -6.18 -4.51 -14.88
C ARG A 59 -5.16 -5.58 -14.46
N GLY A 60 -4.30 -5.22 -13.51
CA GLY A 60 -3.36 -6.14 -12.89
C GLY A 60 -3.95 -6.92 -11.72
N THR A 61 -3.09 -7.50 -10.91
CA THR A 61 -3.47 -8.22 -9.70
C THR A 61 -4.00 -7.21 -8.66
N PRO A 62 -5.23 -7.38 -8.13
CA PRO A 62 -5.74 -6.47 -7.11
C PRO A 62 -5.12 -6.73 -5.73
N PRO A 63 -5.09 -5.74 -4.83
CA PRO A 63 -4.63 -5.91 -3.45
C PRO A 63 -5.68 -6.63 -2.59
N ALA A 64 -6.12 -7.81 -3.00
CA ALA A 64 -7.04 -8.63 -2.21
C ALA A 64 -6.35 -9.10 -0.92
N VAL A 65 -7.12 -9.21 0.16
CA VAL A 65 -6.60 -9.61 1.48
C VAL A 65 -5.71 -10.87 1.43
N PRO A 66 -6.12 -11.98 0.75
CA PRO A 66 -5.26 -13.16 0.60
C PRO A 66 -3.89 -12.89 -0.02
N ILE A 67 -3.82 -11.95 -0.97
CA ILE A 67 -2.62 -11.63 -1.73
C ILE A 67 -1.70 -10.79 -0.86
N VAL A 68 -2.25 -9.71 -0.29
CA VAL A 68 -1.51 -8.76 0.53
C VAL A 68 -0.93 -9.47 1.76
N LEU A 69 -1.70 -10.32 2.44
CA LEU A 69 -1.22 -11.06 3.61
C LEU A 69 -0.23 -12.18 3.29
N SER A 70 -0.13 -12.60 2.02
CA SER A 70 0.89 -13.57 1.59
C SER A 70 2.26 -12.93 1.32
N LEU A 71 2.35 -11.60 1.30
CA LEU A 71 3.60 -10.88 1.06
C LEU A 71 4.51 -10.96 2.29
N PRO A 72 5.73 -11.50 2.17
CA PRO A 72 6.69 -11.44 3.27
C PRO A 72 7.15 -9.99 3.51
N SER A 73 7.50 -9.64 4.75
CA SER A 73 7.87 -8.27 5.13
C SER A 73 8.97 -7.66 4.25
N LYS A 74 9.94 -8.47 3.81
CA LYS A 74 10.99 -8.03 2.87
C LYS A 74 10.42 -7.54 1.53
N LYS A 75 9.38 -8.21 1.02
CA LYS A 75 8.69 -7.83 -0.22
C LYS A 75 7.86 -6.57 -0.03
N VAL A 76 7.13 -6.46 1.08
CA VAL A 76 6.37 -5.25 1.41
C VAL A 76 7.29 -4.03 1.43
N ASN A 77 8.40 -4.12 2.16
CA ASN A 77 9.38 -3.05 2.25
C ASN A 77 10.02 -2.72 0.89
N GLY A 78 10.30 -3.73 0.07
CA GLY A 78 10.83 -3.52 -1.28
C GLY A 78 9.82 -2.89 -2.24
N LEU A 79 8.54 -3.26 -2.14
CA LEU A 79 7.49 -2.86 -3.08
C LEU A 79 7.01 -1.43 -2.86
N ILE A 80 6.98 -0.94 -1.61
CA ILE A 80 6.52 0.42 -1.28
C ILE A 80 7.26 1.50 -2.10
N PRO A 81 8.61 1.53 -2.16
CA PRO A 81 9.33 2.48 -2.98
C PRO A 81 8.91 2.48 -4.46
N TYR A 82 8.79 1.30 -5.08
CA TYR A 82 8.41 1.19 -6.49
C TYR A 82 6.98 1.68 -6.75
N VAL A 83 6.00 1.29 -5.93
CA VAL A 83 4.61 1.74 -6.15
C VAL A 83 4.45 3.24 -5.94
N VAL A 84 5.28 3.85 -5.08
CA VAL A 84 5.33 5.31 -4.92
C VAL A 84 5.98 5.95 -6.15
N GLU A 85 7.12 5.43 -6.61
CA GLU A 85 7.79 5.92 -7.82
C GLU A 85 6.86 5.88 -9.04
N TRP A 86 6.13 4.78 -9.26
CA TRP A 86 5.13 4.69 -10.33
C TRP A 86 4.00 5.71 -10.16
N ALA A 87 3.57 6.00 -8.93
CA ALA A 87 2.57 7.03 -8.68
C ALA A 87 3.08 8.45 -8.99
N GLU A 88 4.38 8.70 -8.77
CA GLU A 88 5.04 9.97 -9.09
C GLU A 88 5.28 10.13 -10.60
N CYS A 89 5.66 9.06 -11.31
CA CYS A 89 6.00 9.09 -12.73
C CYS A 89 4.80 8.90 -13.67
N ASP A 90 3.98 7.87 -13.43
CA ASP A 90 2.92 7.44 -14.36
C ASP A 90 1.52 7.92 -13.94
N GLY A 91 1.44 8.58 -12.78
CA GLY A 91 0.26 9.22 -12.25
C GLY A 91 -0.46 8.40 -11.18
N PHE A 92 -1.12 9.12 -10.27
CA PHE A 92 -1.68 8.54 -9.05
C PHE A 92 -3.09 7.95 -9.24
N ASN A 93 -3.19 6.91 -10.06
CA ASN A 93 -4.44 6.22 -10.39
C ASN A 93 -5.03 5.41 -9.21
N ARG A 94 -6.24 4.85 -9.39
CA ARG A 94 -7.00 4.19 -8.32
C ARG A 94 -6.33 2.90 -7.86
N GLU A 95 -5.76 2.17 -8.81
CA GLU A 95 -5.08 0.89 -8.61
C GLU A 95 -3.85 1.06 -7.70
N LEU A 96 -3.03 2.09 -7.98
CA LEU A 96 -1.89 2.45 -7.15
C LEU A 96 -2.30 2.92 -5.76
N ARG A 97 -3.37 3.73 -5.65
CA ARG A 97 -3.90 4.17 -4.33
C ARG A 97 -4.30 2.98 -3.46
N GLU A 98 -4.99 2.01 -4.02
CA GLU A 98 -5.43 0.82 -3.30
C GLU A 98 -4.27 -0.08 -2.91
N TRP A 99 -3.28 -0.27 -3.79
CA TRP A 99 -2.06 -1.01 -3.49
C TRP A 99 -1.23 -0.35 -2.38
N ILE A 100 -0.98 0.95 -2.49
CA ILE A 100 -0.26 1.72 -1.48
C ILE A 100 -0.99 1.62 -0.14
N PHE A 101 -2.30 1.85 -0.12
CA PHE A 101 -3.09 1.73 1.10
C PHE A 101 -2.93 0.35 1.74
N ALA A 102 -3.10 -0.73 0.97
CA ALA A 102 -2.98 -2.09 1.46
C ALA A 102 -1.59 -2.41 2.01
N LEU A 103 -0.52 -1.97 1.35
CA LEU A 103 0.86 -2.16 1.81
C LEU A 103 1.14 -1.42 3.12
N LEU A 104 0.60 -0.20 3.28
CA LEU A 104 0.75 0.56 4.52
C LEU A 104 0.02 -0.07 5.71
N LEU A 105 -1.06 -0.81 5.47
CA LEU A 105 -1.72 -1.54 6.55
C LEU A 105 -0.85 -2.67 7.12
N ILE A 106 -0.04 -3.30 6.28
CA ILE A 106 0.75 -4.47 6.65
C ILE A 106 2.24 -4.19 6.85
N VAL A 107 2.71 -2.96 6.59
CA VAL A 107 4.12 -2.61 6.81
C VAL A 107 4.47 -2.70 8.30
N GLU A 108 5.54 -3.44 8.57
CA GLU A 108 6.06 -3.67 9.91
C GLU A 108 7.00 -2.52 10.33
N LYS A 109 7.06 -2.26 11.64
CA LYS A 109 7.98 -1.29 12.23
C LYS A 109 9.20 -2.04 12.82
N PRO A 110 10.40 -1.42 12.84
CA PRO A 110 10.72 -0.07 12.34
C PRO A 110 10.76 -0.01 10.81
N LEU A 111 10.38 1.13 10.24
CA LEU A 111 10.46 1.34 8.79
C LEU A 111 11.90 1.47 8.33
N LEU A 112 12.21 0.93 7.15
CA LEU A 112 13.50 1.13 6.51
C LEU A 112 13.66 2.57 6.00
N PRO A 113 14.89 3.11 5.93
CA PRO A 113 15.15 4.47 5.44
C PRO A 113 14.54 4.75 4.06
N ASP A 114 14.64 3.80 3.13
CA ASP A 114 14.12 3.93 1.77
C ASP A 114 12.59 3.98 1.75
N VAL A 115 11.95 3.17 2.59
CA VAL A 115 10.50 3.21 2.79
C VAL A 115 10.11 4.58 3.35
N CYS A 116 10.79 5.07 4.37
CA CYS A 116 10.57 6.43 4.90
C CYS A 116 10.77 7.54 3.85
N ALA A 117 11.73 7.38 2.93
CA ALA A 117 11.94 8.32 1.83
C ALA A 117 10.77 8.30 0.84
N ALA A 118 10.36 7.12 0.38
CA ALA A 118 9.20 6.95 -0.50
C ALA A 118 7.92 7.52 0.13
N LEU A 119 7.68 7.24 1.41
CA LEU A 119 6.53 7.78 2.14
C LEU A 119 6.49 9.31 2.20
N ARG A 120 7.64 9.97 2.26
CA ARG A 120 7.72 11.44 2.17
C ARG A 120 7.42 11.94 0.76
N GLY A 121 7.92 11.27 -0.27
CA GLY A 121 7.59 11.56 -1.67
C GLY A 121 6.08 11.47 -1.91
N LEU A 122 5.49 10.36 -1.49
CA LEU A 122 4.04 10.12 -1.55
C LEU A 122 3.23 11.21 -0.82
N ALA A 123 3.64 11.62 0.39
CA ALA A 123 2.97 12.70 1.12
C ALA A 123 3.04 14.04 0.37
N ASN A 124 4.17 14.35 -0.27
CA ASN A 124 4.31 15.54 -1.11
C ASN A 124 3.44 15.46 -2.37
N LEU A 125 3.44 14.33 -3.07
CA LEU A 125 2.57 14.07 -4.22
C LEU A 125 1.11 14.31 -3.84
N CYS A 126 0.68 13.76 -2.71
CA CYS A 126 -0.66 13.93 -2.17
C CYS A 126 -1.02 15.39 -1.87
N LYS A 127 -0.09 16.15 -1.28
CA LYS A 127 -0.26 17.59 -1.00
C LYS A 127 -0.39 18.39 -2.29
N THR A 128 0.44 18.12 -3.28
CA THR A 128 0.41 18.78 -4.60
C THR A 128 -0.91 18.50 -5.31
N LEU A 129 -1.35 17.24 -5.36
CA LEU A 129 -2.63 16.86 -5.98
C LEU A 129 -3.82 17.51 -5.27
N ARG A 130 -3.82 17.56 -3.94
CA ARG A 130 -4.87 18.25 -3.18
C ARG A 130 -4.97 19.73 -3.56
N ASN A 131 -3.86 20.38 -3.86
CA ASN A 131 -3.84 21.80 -4.22
C ASN A 131 -4.19 22.06 -5.69
N SER A 132 -4.12 21.03 -6.56
CA SER A 132 -4.36 21.16 -7.99
C SER A 132 -5.72 20.60 -8.46
N LEU A 133 -6.40 19.81 -7.64
CA LEU A 133 -7.68 19.19 -7.98
C LEU A 133 -8.87 20.08 -7.59
N ASP A 134 -9.82 20.24 -8.51
CA ASP A 134 -11.13 20.84 -8.22
C ASP A 134 -11.93 20.01 -7.21
N ILE A 135 -12.87 20.64 -6.50
CA ILE A 135 -13.62 20.07 -5.38
C ILE A 135 -14.31 18.73 -5.72
N GLU A 136 -14.84 18.57 -6.93
CA GLU A 136 -15.47 17.32 -7.38
C GLU A 136 -14.47 16.18 -7.56
N ARG A 137 -13.27 16.47 -8.10
CA ARG A 137 -12.21 15.45 -8.19
C ARG A 137 -11.62 15.17 -6.82
N LEU A 138 -11.50 16.18 -5.96
CA LEU A 138 -11.06 15.99 -4.59
C LEU A 138 -11.97 15.01 -3.83
N ALA A 139 -13.29 15.02 -4.08
CA ALA A 139 -14.23 14.08 -3.46
C ALA A 139 -13.91 12.60 -3.79
N GLU A 140 -13.55 12.30 -5.04
CA GLU A 140 -13.16 10.95 -5.49
C GLU A 140 -11.85 10.45 -4.83
N PHE A 141 -10.99 11.40 -4.51
CA PHE A 141 -9.67 11.18 -3.91
C PHE A 141 -9.69 11.25 -2.37
N SER A 142 -10.72 11.88 -1.79
CA SER A 142 -10.72 12.43 -0.43
C SER A 142 -10.50 11.40 0.67
N VAL A 143 -11.21 10.27 0.66
CA VAL A 143 -11.17 9.32 1.79
C VAL A 143 -9.80 8.63 1.89
N GLN A 144 -9.25 8.19 0.76
CA GLN A 144 -7.93 7.52 0.75
C GLN A 144 -6.80 8.50 1.02
N LEU A 145 -6.84 9.72 0.47
CA LEU A 145 -5.87 10.76 0.79
C LEU A 145 -5.91 11.18 2.26
N ILE A 146 -7.10 11.35 2.85
CA ILE A 146 -7.24 11.70 4.26
C ILE A 146 -6.71 10.57 5.15
N HIS A 147 -7.03 9.31 4.87
CA HIS A 147 -6.49 8.18 5.63
C HIS A 147 -4.96 8.06 5.49
N LEU A 148 -4.40 8.29 4.31
CA LEU A 148 -2.94 8.32 4.10
C LEU A 148 -2.28 9.46 4.89
N LEU A 149 -2.86 10.67 4.86
CA LEU A 149 -2.36 11.83 5.61
C LEU A 149 -2.44 11.63 7.13
N VAL A 150 -3.53 11.00 7.63
CA VAL A 150 -3.69 10.65 9.05
C VAL A 150 -2.70 9.54 9.47
N PHE A 151 -2.42 8.60 8.57
CA PHE A 151 -1.38 7.59 8.81
C PHE A 151 0.00 8.25 8.93
N PHE A 152 0.36 9.18 8.04
CA PHE A 152 1.63 9.91 8.11
C PHE A 152 1.79 10.74 9.39
N SER A 153 0.74 11.46 9.81
CA SER A 153 0.80 12.23 11.06
C SER A 153 0.97 11.34 12.29
N SER A 154 0.34 10.15 12.30
CA SER A 154 0.54 9.17 13.38
C SER A 154 1.94 8.56 13.41
N PHE A 155 2.61 8.43 12.24
CA PHE A 155 4.01 8.02 12.17
C PHE A 155 4.97 9.10 12.65
N ALA A 156 4.66 10.38 12.43
CA ALA A 156 5.46 11.50 12.95
C ALA A 156 5.40 11.61 14.48
N SER A 157 4.27 11.26 15.11
CA SER A 157 4.08 11.39 16.57
C SER A 157 4.73 10.28 17.42
N HIS A 158 5.13 9.14 16.84
CA HIS A 158 5.67 7.99 17.58
C HIS A 158 7.20 7.79 17.43
N GLY A 159 7.95 8.88 17.21
CA GLY A 159 9.40 8.89 17.42
C GLY A 159 10.25 8.42 16.24
N LEU A 160 9.99 8.94 15.04
CA LEU A 160 11.08 9.10 14.06
C LEU A 160 11.83 10.39 14.43
N PRO A 161 13.17 10.36 14.63
CA PRO A 161 13.93 11.56 14.92
C PRO A 161 13.83 12.52 13.74
N THR A 162 13.14 13.65 13.94
CA THR A 162 13.35 14.91 13.23
C THR A 162 13.43 14.88 11.69
N ILE A 163 12.53 14.17 10.99
CA ILE A 163 12.42 14.28 9.52
C ILE A 163 11.21 15.14 9.08
N PHE A 164 10.19 15.28 9.93
CA PHE A 164 8.96 16.03 9.61
C PHE A 164 8.92 17.45 10.21
N SER A 165 9.99 17.91 10.88
CA SER A 165 9.99 19.19 11.59
C SER A 165 10.24 20.42 10.69
N SER A 166 10.51 20.24 9.39
CA SER A 166 10.78 21.33 8.46
C SER A 166 9.79 21.40 7.28
N MET A 167 8.56 20.94 7.49
CA MET A 167 7.43 21.12 6.55
C MET A 167 6.42 22.13 7.07
#